data_AF-A0A529AF60-F1
#
_entry.id   AF-A0A529AF60-F1
#
_cell.length_a   1.000
_cell.length_b   1.000
_cell.length_c   1.000
_cell.angle_alpha   90.00
_cell.angle_beta   90.00
_cell.angle_gamma   90.00
#
_symmetry.space_group_name_H-M   'P 1'
#
loop_
_entity.id
_entity.type
_entity.pdbx_description
1 polymer ?
#
loop_
_entity_poly.entity_id
_entity_poly.type
_entity_poly.pdbx_seq_one_letter_code
_entity_poly.pdbx_strand_id
1 'polypeptide(L)' 'HQLRVHAAHIGCPIIGDPKYFEADTNWDFPGGMQNRLHLHARRIVIPHPDKGFIDVTAPMPPHMRQSWNLIGFDDASAED' A
#
# COMPACT_ATOMS: atom_id res chain seq x y z
N HIS A 1 -7.55 -6.53 -10.58
CA HIS A 1 -6.31 -6.39 -9.78
C HIS A 1 -5.28 -5.52 -10.49
N GLN A 2 -5.65 -4.33 -10.98
CA GLN A 2 -4.80 -3.56 -11.91
C GLN A 2 -3.43 -3.23 -11.33
N LEU A 3 -3.39 -2.53 -10.18
CA LEU A 3 -2.12 -2.19 -9.51
C LEU A 3 -1.30 -3.42 -9.14
N ARG A 4 -1.94 -4.46 -8.60
CA ARG A 4 -1.30 -5.72 -8.22
C ARG A 4 -0.65 -6.45 -9.40
N VAL A 5 -1.35 -6.52 -10.54
CA VAL A 5 -0.83 -7.13 -11.77
C VAL A 5 0.29 -6.29 -12.36
N HIS A 6 0.12 -4.97 -12.42
CA HIS A 6 1.14 -4.07 -12.98
C HIS A 6 2.42 -4.09 -12.15
N ALA A 7 2.31 -4.05 -10.82
CA ALA A 7 3.43 -4.12 -9.89
C ALA A 7 4.21 -5.44 -10.06
N ALA A 8 3.50 -6.57 -10.13
CA ALA A 8 4.12 -7.87 -10.43
C ALA A 8 4.76 -7.90 -11.83
N HIS A 9 4.11 -7.32 -12.84
CA HIS A 9 4.60 -7.29 -14.22
C HIS A 9 5.92 -6.53 -14.38
N ILE A 10 6.14 -5.47 -13.58
CA ILE A 10 7.41 -4.72 -13.57
C ILE A 10 8.49 -5.34 -12.65
N GLY A 11 8.24 -6.53 -12.10
CA GLY A 11 9.19 -7.23 -11.21
C GLY A 11 9.17 -6.74 -9.75
N CYS A 12 8.19 -5.92 -9.36
CA CYS A 12 8.06 -5.36 -8.01
C CYS A 12 6.68 -5.72 -7.41
N PRO A 13 6.38 -7.00 -7.14
CA PRO A 13 5.08 -7.40 -6.62
C PRO A 13 4.80 -6.78 -5.24
N ILE A 14 3.52 -6.50 -4.97
CA ILE A 14 3.11 -5.86 -3.71
C ILE A 14 3.30 -6.84 -2.55
N ILE A 15 3.92 -6.35 -1.47
CA ILE A 15 4.15 -7.11 -0.24
C ILE A 15 2.83 -7.67 0.31
N GLY A 16 2.82 -8.96 0.62
CA GLY A 16 1.67 -9.67 1.17
C GLY A 16 0.53 -9.88 0.17
N ASP A 17 0.79 -9.79 -1.14
CA ASP A 17 -0.17 -10.17 -2.17
C ASP A 17 -0.21 -11.71 -2.35
N PRO A 18 -1.25 -12.41 -1.88
CA PRO A 18 -1.27 -13.87 -1.90
C PRO A 18 -1.36 -14.49 -3.32
N LYS A 19 -1.63 -13.68 -4.35
CA LYS A 19 -1.85 -14.16 -5.73
C LYS A 19 -0.68 -13.88 -6.66
N TYR A 20 -0.11 -12.68 -6.57
CA TYR A 20 0.93 -12.22 -7.50
C TYR A 20 2.30 -12.09 -6.82
N PHE A 21 2.37 -12.25 -5.50
CA PHE A 21 3.62 -12.45 -4.81
C PHE A 21 3.97 -13.93 -4.92
N GLU A 22 4.63 -14.30 -6.01
CA GLU A 22 5.41 -15.54 -6.04
C GLU A 22 6.56 -15.30 -5.08
N ALA A 23 6.38 -15.70 -3.82
CA ALA A 23 7.49 -15.69 -2.88
C ALA A 23 8.57 -16.53 -3.53
N ASP A 24 9.64 -15.86 -3.99
CA ASP A 24 10.92 -16.54 -4.15
C ASP A 24 11.08 -17.34 -2.86
N THR A 25 11.34 -18.64 -2.96
CA THR A 25 11.26 -19.54 -1.80
C THR A 25 12.27 -19.19 -0.71
N ASN A 26 13.17 -18.25 -1.02
CA ASN A 26 14.16 -17.62 -0.14
C ASN A 26 13.78 -16.22 0.38
N TRP A 27 12.59 -15.69 0.06
CA TRP A 27 12.14 -14.38 0.54
C TRP A 27 11.35 -14.54 1.84
N ASP A 28 12.07 -14.47 2.96
CA ASP A 28 11.45 -14.29 4.27
C ASP A 28 11.03 -12.83 4.45
N PHE A 29 9.84 -12.62 5.00
CA PHE A 29 9.43 -11.28 5.41
C PHE A 29 10.45 -10.74 6.43
N PRO A 30 10.91 -9.48 6.26
CA PRO A 30 11.73 -8.83 7.28
C PRO A 30 11.04 -8.95 8.63
N GLY A 31 11.78 -9.37 9.67
CA GLY A 31 11.21 -9.56 11.00
C GLY A 31 10.43 -8.34 11.47
N GLY A 32 9.14 -8.53 11.80
CA GLY A 32 8.24 -7.46 12.23
C GLY A 32 7.30 -6.94 11.14
N MET A 33 7.45 -7.34 9.88
CA MET A 33 6.49 -7.04 8.82
C MET A 33 5.35 -8.08 8.80
N GLN A 34 4.10 -7.62 8.81
CA GLN A 34 2.95 -8.53 8.77
C GLN A 34 2.70 -9.04 7.35
N ASN A 35 2.41 -10.33 7.20
CA ASN A 35 1.98 -10.92 5.92
C ASN A 35 0.52 -10.53 5.60
N ARG A 36 0.32 -9.27 5.21
CA ARG A 36 -0.94 -8.68 4.76
C ARG A 36 -0.66 -7.81 3.54
N LEU A 37 -1.66 -7.64 2.68
CA LEU A 37 -1.53 -6.82 1.48
C LEU A 37 -1.19 -5.37 1.83
N HIS A 38 -0.03 -4.90 1.36
CA HIS A 38 0.42 -3.50 1.49
C HIS A 38 -0.09 -2.64 0.33
N LEU A 39 -1.41 -2.63 0.14
CA LEU A 39 -2.10 -1.77 -0.83
C LEU A 39 -3.22 -1.02 -0.12
N HIS A 40 -3.11 0.31 -0.08
CA HIS A 40 -4.05 1.19 0.63
C HIS A 40 -4.55 2.31 -0.28
N ALA A 41 -5.86 2.49 -0.35
CA ALA A 41 -6.47 3.62 -1.03
C ALA A 41 -6.40 4.86 -0.13
N ARG A 42 -5.26 5.58 -0.18
CA ARG A 42 -4.97 6.70 0.74
C ARG A 42 -5.88 7.89 0.55
N ARG A 43 -6.16 8.32 -0.68
CA ARG A 43 -6.93 9.54 -0.98
C ARG A 43 -7.87 9.31 -2.14
N ILE A 44 -9.07 9.88 -2.06
CA ILE A 44 -10.03 9.94 -3.15
C ILE A 44 -10.48 11.38 -3.36
N VAL A 45 -10.44 11.83 -4.62
CA VAL A 45 -10.95 13.14 -5.04
C VAL A 45 -11.99 12.89 -6.13
N ILE A 46 -13.24 13.24 -5.86
CA ILE A 46 -14.35 13.05 -6.80
C ILE A 46 -15.24 14.31 -6.83
N PRO A 47 -15.91 14.60 -7.95
CA PRO A 47 -16.88 15.69 -7.99
C PRO A 47 -18.03 15.42 -7.01
N HIS A 48 -18.42 16.45 -6.25
CA HIS A 48 -19.59 16.38 -5.39
C HIS A 48 -20.87 16.45 -6.25
N PRO A 49 -21.93 15.66 -5.96
CA PRO A 49 -23.17 15.65 -6.75
C PRO A 49 -23.81 17.02 -6.95
N ASP A 50 -23.74 17.88 -5.93
CA ASP A 50 -24.24 19.26 -6.00
C ASP A 50 -23.22 20.25 -6.59
N LYS A 51 -22.14 20.57 -5.84
CA LYS A 51 -21.10 21.48 -6.27
C LYS A 51 -19.79 21.23 -5.50
N GLY A 52 -18.65 21.39 -6.19
CA GLY A 52 -17.32 21.27 -5.59
C GLY A 52 -16.74 19.85 -5.70
N PHE A 53 -15.78 19.54 -4.84
CA PHE A 53 -15.10 18.24 -4.79
C PHE A 53 -15.20 17.64 -3.40
N ILE A 54 -15.39 16.33 -3.34
CA ILE A 54 -15.14 15.51 -2.17
C ILE A 54 -13.67 15.12 -2.24
N ASP A 55 -12.88 15.57 -1.27
CA ASP A 55 -11.47 15.23 -1.11
C ASP A 55 -11.29 14.59 0.27
N VAL A 56 -11.07 13.28 0.29
CA VAL A 56 -11.03 12.50 1.53
C VAL A 56 -9.76 11.67 1.57
N THR A 57 -9.08 11.72 2.71
CA THR A 57 -7.86 10.96 2.99
C THR A 57 -8.10 9.97 4.13
N ALA A 58 -7.78 8.70 3.90
CA ALA A 58 -7.91 7.62 4.87
C ALA A 58 -6.58 7.38 5.61
N PRO A 59 -6.59 7.28 6.96
CA PRO A 59 -5.37 7.05 7.72
C PRO A 59 -4.72 5.71 7.35
N MET A 60 -3.40 5.62 7.47
CA MET A 60 -2.66 4.41 7.15
C MET A 60 -3.06 3.25 8.08
N PRO A 61 -3.34 2.04 7.55
CA PRO A 61 -3.77 0.92 8.36
C PRO A 61 -2.64 0.45 9.30
N PRO A 62 -2.97 -0.16 10.47
CA PRO A 62 -1.98 -0.49 11.50
C PRO A 62 -0.81 -1.36 11.02
N HIS A 63 -1.04 -2.32 10.13
CA HIS A 63 0.02 -3.21 9.61
C HIS A 63 1.01 -2.46 8.73
N MET A 64 0.55 -1.47 7.95
CA MET A 64 1.44 -0.64 7.13
C MET A 64 2.20 0.37 7.97
N ARG A 65 1.58 0.95 9.01
CA ARG A 65 2.29 1.83 9.96
C ARG A 65 3.45 1.11 10.66
N GLN A 66 3.23 -0.13 11.07
CA GLN A 66 4.31 -0.96 11.62
C GLN A 66 5.45 -1.17 10.62
N SER A 67 5.12 -1.48 9.36
CA SER A 67 6.12 -1.64 8.30
C SER A 67 6.88 -0.36 8.02
N TRP A 68 6.21 0.79 7.98
CA TRP A 68 6.83 2.11 7.78
C TRP A 68 7.83 2.44 8.89
N ASN A 69 7.43 2.22 10.16
CA ASN A 69 8.32 2.41 11.31
C ASN A 69 9.56 1.50 11.24
N LEU A 70 9.41 0.27 10.76
CA LEU A 70 10.51 -0.69 10.64
C LEU A 70 11.55 -0.26 9.59
N ILE A 71 11.10 0.30 8.47
CA ILE A 71 11.96 0.73 7.36
C ILE A 71 12.38 2.21 7.45
N GLY A 72 11.95 2.93 8.49
CA GLY A 72 12.30 4.33 8.74
C GLY A 72 11.59 5.33 7.82
N PHE A 73 10.41 4.99 7.30
CA PHE A 73 9.62 5.89 6.46
C PHE A 73 8.62 6.71 7.29
N ASP A 74 8.33 7.92 6.82
CA ASP A 74 7.31 8.80 7.40
C ASP A 74 5.96 8.61 6.69
N ASP A 75 4.85 8.64 7.43
CA ASP A 75 3.48 8.64 6.87
C ASP A 75 3.15 10.03 6.27
N ALA A 76 3.80 11.09 6.74
CA ALA A 76 3.55 12.47 6.29
C ALA A 76 4.23 12.84 4.96
N SER A 77 5.17 12.03 4.46
CA SER A 77 5.97 12.36 3.26
C SER A 77 5.17 12.36 1.94
N ALA A 78 3.86 12.07 1.98
CA ALA A 78 2.98 12.10 0.82
C ALA A 78 2.30 13.48 0.60
N GLU A 79 2.56 14.45 1.47
CA GLU A 79 1.94 15.78 1.46
C GLU A 79 2.76 16.87 0.74
N ASP A 80 3.96 16.54 0.24
CA ASP A 80 4.84 17.41 -0.56
C ASP A 80 4.65 17.25 -2.08
#